data_AF-A0A0U3CE47-F1
#
_entry.id   AF-A0A0U3CE47-F1
#
_cell.length_a   1.000
_cell.length_b   1.000
_cell.length_c   1.000
_cell.angle_alpha   90.00
_cell.angle_beta   90.00
_cell.angle_gamma   90.00
#
_symmetry.space_group_name_H-M   'P 1'
#
loop_
_entity.id
_entity.type
_entity.pdbx_description
1 polymer ?
#
loop_
_entity_poly.entity_id
_entity_poly.type
_entity_poly.pdbx_seq_one_letter_code
_entity_poly.pdbx_strand_id
1 'polypeptide(L)'
;MPKPHKRSTGWRIFGLALIAGLGAAGLYAWMADATSPEHVIANQQFPWAQTPGTPRPADGQGTAGLSATELAAMAATGAGDPDGLGGPGSAGGPRQRPFRVDARGQLVTDQTLRLELESLLALQQGAAQTAALEAQLAGLPAAAAAQARQLLSQLASYQEAQRQAFPPDQAPLMPEEGLAQLAAQQSLRATYLGAEPARQMFAQDDAVSRRILELMREDPSPHLSMSEKAVRAQARYDVERKGSQP
;
A
#
# COMPACT_ATOMS: atom_id res chain seq x y z
N MET A 1 -37.27 -49.64 24.07
CA MET A 1 -37.23 -48.17 24.32
C MET A 1 -36.13 -47.91 25.36
N PRO A 2 -35.31 -46.84 25.31
CA PRO A 2 -35.13 -45.81 24.27
C PRO A 2 -33.70 -45.75 23.68
N LYS A 3 -33.60 -45.05 22.53
CA LYS A 3 -32.37 -44.69 21.81
C LYS A 3 -31.74 -43.43 22.41
N PRO A 4 -30.41 -43.24 22.37
CA PRO A 4 -29.83 -41.91 22.46
C PRO A 4 -29.72 -41.27 21.06
N HIS A 5 -30.43 -40.15 20.88
CA HIS A 5 -30.19 -39.18 19.82
C HIS A 5 -28.94 -38.35 20.15
N LYS A 6 -28.09 -38.10 19.15
CA LYS A 6 -27.37 -36.82 19.03
C LYS A 6 -27.36 -36.35 17.57
N ARG A 7 -27.78 -35.09 17.41
CA ARG A 7 -27.96 -34.32 16.18
C ARG A 7 -26.73 -33.46 15.88
N SER A 8 -26.66 -33.05 14.61
CA SER A 8 -25.98 -31.89 14.00
C SER A 8 -24.45 -31.87 14.13
N THR A 9 -23.68 -31.62 13.06
CA THR A 9 -23.69 -30.35 12.31
C THR A 9 -23.01 -30.56 10.96
N GLY A 10 -23.74 -30.34 9.85
CA GLY A 10 -23.17 -30.29 8.50
C GLY A 10 -23.21 -28.85 8.01
N TRP A 11 -22.07 -28.16 8.05
CA TRP A 11 -21.93 -26.81 7.52
C TRP A 11 -21.63 -26.90 6.03
N ARG A 12 -22.48 -26.26 5.23
CA ARG A 12 -22.37 -26.19 3.77
C ARG A 12 -21.16 -25.35 3.37
N ILE A 13 -20.26 -25.97 2.60
CA ILE A 13 -19.22 -25.30 1.84
C ILE A 13 -19.89 -24.73 0.58
N PHE A 14 -19.86 -23.42 0.40
CA PHE A 14 -20.01 -22.77 -0.91
C PHE A 14 -18.74 -21.98 -1.16
N GLY A 15 -18.10 -22.27 -2.28
CA GLY A 15 -16.81 -21.70 -2.65
C GLY A 15 -16.90 -20.61 -3.73
N LEU A 16 -15.68 -20.20 -4.10
CA LEU A 16 -15.19 -19.63 -5.36
C LEU A 16 -15.90 -18.40 -5.95
N ALA A 17 -15.14 -17.33 -6.12
CA ALA A 17 -14.86 -16.75 -7.45
C ALA A 17 -13.68 -15.77 -7.40
N LEU A 18 -12.99 -15.65 -8.53
CA LEU A 18 -11.64 -15.15 -8.76
C LEU A 18 -11.70 -14.31 -10.04
N ILE A 19 -11.41 -12.99 -10.04
CA ILE A 19 -11.15 -12.12 -11.21
C ILE A 19 -10.36 -10.88 -10.67
N ALA A 20 -9.11 -10.51 -11.01
CA ALA A 20 -8.35 -10.27 -12.25
C ALA A 20 -8.45 -8.81 -12.81
N GLY A 21 -7.29 -8.14 -12.95
CA GLY A 21 -7.03 -6.93 -13.78
C GLY A 21 -6.80 -5.61 -13.00
N LEU A 22 -5.58 -5.07 -12.90
CA LEU A 22 -4.94 -4.06 -13.82
C LEU A 22 -5.78 -2.77 -13.97
N GLY A 23 -5.31 -1.53 -13.81
CA GLY A 23 -3.98 -0.92 -13.63
C GLY A 23 -4.09 0.59 -13.96
N ALA A 24 -3.22 1.40 -13.35
CA ALA A 24 -2.77 2.75 -13.75
C ALA A 24 -3.79 3.90 -13.99
N ALA A 25 -3.74 4.93 -13.12
CA ALA A 25 -3.42 6.33 -13.46
C ALA A 25 -3.81 7.25 -12.29
N GLY A 26 -2.84 7.96 -11.75
CA GLY A 26 -3.01 8.86 -10.62
C GLY A 26 -3.50 10.25 -11.01
N LEU A 27 -4.03 10.91 -9.97
CA LEU A 27 -4.15 12.36 -9.77
C LEU A 27 -4.94 13.17 -10.81
N TYR A 28 -6.17 13.52 -10.45
CA TYR A 28 -6.70 14.90 -10.29
C TYR A 28 -8.22 14.86 -10.41
N ALA A 29 -8.95 15.02 -9.29
CA ALA A 29 -10.26 15.69 -9.19
C ALA A 29 -10.94 15.34 -7.85
N TRP A 30 -10.74 16.17 -6.84
CA TRP A 30 -11.60 16.19 -5.65
C TRP A 30 -11.91 17.65 -5.34
N MET A 31 -12.95 18.18 -5.96
CA MET A 31 -13.75 19.31 -5.47
C MET A 31 -14.94 19.51 -6.40
N ALA A 32 -16.06 18.92 -6.01
CA ALA A 32 -17.45 19.36 -6.23
C ALA A 32 -18.35 18.12 -6.20
N ASP A 33 -19.05 17.89 -5.09
CA ASP A 33 -20.47 18.21 -5.05
C ASP A 33 -21.01 17.88 -3.65
N ALA A 34 -21.49 18.90 -2.97
CA ALA A 34 -22.23 18.78 -1.75
C ALA A 34 -23.68 19.05 -2.10
N THR A 35 -24.55 18.04 -2.02
CA THR A 35 -25.96 18.17 -1.58
C THR A 35 -26.68 16.82 -1.65
N SER A 36 -26.95 16.21 -0.50
CA SER A 36 -28.29 15.70 -0.09
C SER A 36 -28.20 14.84 1.19
N PRO A 37 -29.22 14.87 2.08
CA PRO A 37 -29.15 14.26 3.41
C PRO A 37 -29.93 12.95 3.46
N GLU A 38 -29.26 11.81 3.35
CA GLU A 38 -29.79 10.48 3.70
C GLU A 38 -28.62 9.70 4.33
N HIS A 39 -28.90 8.88 5.34
CA HIS A 39 -27.90 8.28 6.22
C HIS A 39 -26.87 7.42 5.46
N VAL A 40 -25.67 7.97 5.25
CA VAL A 40 -24.49 7.21 4.82
C VAL A 40 -23.58 7.12 6.02
N ILE A 41 -23.49 5.93 6.64
CA ILE A 41 -22.25 5.55 7.36
C ILE A 41 -21.20 5.49 6.26
N ALA A 42 -20.57 6.64 6.00
CA ALA A 42 -19.51 6.75 5.04
C ALA A 42 -18.43 5.77 5.46
N ASN A 43 -17.98 4.98 4.50
CA ASN A 43 -16.84 4.09 4.59
C ASN A 43 -15.59 4.98 4.83
N GLN A 44 -15.43 5.47 6.06
CA GLN A 44 -14.38 6.43 6.42
C GLN A 44 -13.10 5.65 6.68
N GLN A 45 -12.45 5.25 5.59
CA GLN A 45 -11.15 4.60 5.62
C GLN A 45 -10.09 5.64 5.95
N PHE A 46 -9.71 5.69 7.23
CA PHE A 46 -8.55 6.44 7.69
C PHE A 46 -7.29 6.00 6.92
N PRO A 47 -6.33 6.89 6.64
CA PRO A 47 -5.14 6.55 5.86
C PRO A 47 -4.31 5.41 6.47
N TRP A 48 -4.36 5.22 7.79
CA TRP A 48 -3.73 4.09 8.50
C TRP A 48 -4.58 2.82 8.60
N ALA A 49 -5.88 2.90 8.31
CA ALA A 49 -6.83 1.79 8.29
C ALA A 49 -6.98 1.17 6.89
N GLN A 50 -6.28 1.70 5.89
CA GLN A 50 -6.24 1.12 4.57
C GLN A 50 -5.36 -0.13 4.57
N THR A 51 -5.98 -1.29 4.45
CA THR A 51 -5.29 -2.46 3.88
C THR A 51 -5.18 -2.24 2.37
N PRO A 52 -4.00 -2.40 1.75
CA PRO A 52 -3.89 -2.41 0.31
C PRO A 52 -4.79 -3.50 -0.27
N GLY A 53 -5.79 -3.14 -1.09
CA GLY A 53 -6.41 -4.09 -2.02
C GLY A 53 -7.92 -4.35 -1.99
N THR A 54 -8.79 -3.48 -1.46
CA THR A 54 -10.26 -3.66 -1.62
C THR A 54 -10.90 -2.65 -2.58
N PRO A 55 -11.33 -3.06 -3.79
CA PRO A 55 -12.10 -2.23 -4.70
C PRO A 55 -13.60 -2.18 -4.32
N ARG A 56 -14.25 -1.04 -4.58
CA ARG A 56 -15.70 -0.83 -4.50
C ARG A 56 -16.38 -1.30 -5.81
N PRO A 57 -17.56 -1.92 -5.79
CA PRO A 57 -18.25 -2.32 -7.02
C PRO A 57 -18.72 -1.08 -7.79
N ALA A 58 -18.41 -1.04 -9.08
CA ALA A 58 -18.95 -0.08 -10.04
C ALA A 58 -19.95 -0.80 -10.93
N ASP A 59 -21.20 -0.37 -10.87
CA ASP A 59 -22.21 -0.74 -11.87
C ASP A 59 -21.95 0.04 -13.17
N GLY A 60 -21.83 -0.71 -14.26
CA GLY A 60 -22.53 -0.41 -15.51
C GLY A 60 -22.05 0.74 -16.41
N GLN A 61 -21.41 0.31 -17.50
CA GLN A 61 -21.58 0.77 -18.90
C GLN A 61 -20.73 1.93 -19.45
N GLY A 62 -20.03 1.61 -20.56
CA GLY A 62 -19.49 2.58 -21.51
C GLY A 62 -18.21 2.14 -22.24
N THR A 63 -18.24 1.01 -22.94
CA THR A 63 -17.14 0.53 -23.79
C THR A 63 -16.91 1.42 -25.02
N ALA A 64 -15.68 1.92 -25.20
CA ALA A 64 -15.12 2.24 -26.51
C ALA A 64 -13.63 1.85 -26.52
N GLY A 65 -13.33 0.66 -27.04
CA GLY A 65 -11.96 0.15 -27.19
C GLY A 65 -11.34 0.64 -28.49
N LEU A 66 -10.12 1.20 -28.41
CA LEU A 66 -9.25 1.37 -29.56
C LEU A 66 -8.61 0.02 -29.91
N SER A 67 -8.51 -0.27 -31.21
CA SER A 67 -8.14 -1.60 -31.70
C SER A 67 -6.61 -1.75 -31.77
N ALA A 68 -6.10 -2.98 -31.61
CA ALA A 68 -4.67 -3.30 -31.70
C ALA A 68 -4.00 -2.89 -33.04
N THR A 69 -4.78 -2.57 -34.07
CA THR A 69 -4.32 -2.04 -35.35
C THR A 69 -3.88 -0.57 -35.29
N GLU A 70 -4.45 0.23 -34.37
CA GLU A 70 -4.07 1.66 -34.20
C GLU A 70 -2.74 1.81 -33.44
N LEU A 71 -2.41 0.87 -32.56
CA LEU A 71 -1.12 0.84 -31.85
C LEU A 71 0.06 0.50 -32.79
N ALA A 72 -0.20 -0.25 -33.87
CA ALA A 72 0.83 -0.64 -34.85
C ALA A 72 1.17 0.49 -35.85
N ALA A 73 0.22 1.40 -36.11
CA ALA A 73 0.45 2.55 -37.01
C ALA A 73 1.33 3.64 -36.38
N MET A 74 1.38 3.74 -35.04
CA MET A 74 2.26 4.68 -34.34
C MET A 74 3.71 4.19 -34.21
N ALA A 75 3.98 2.89 -34.45
CA ALA A 75 5.32 2.29 -34.31
C ALA A 75 6.18 2.37 -35.58
N ALA A 76 5.63 2.85 -36.71
CA ALA A 76 6.31 2.83 -38.01
C ALA A 76 6.98 4.15 -38.43
N THR A 77 6.94 5.22 -37.61
CA THR A 77 7.47 6.56 -37.98
C THR A 77 8.83 6.87 -37.34
N GLY A 78 9.66 5.87 -37.08
CA GLY A 78 10.91 6.02 -36.34
C GLY A 78 12.14 5.43 -37.03
N ALA A 79 12.32 5.69 -38.33
CA ALA A 79 13.57 5.40 -39.04
C ALA A 79 13.95 6.59 -39.93
N GLY A 80 14.95 7.37 -39.51
CA GLY A 80 15.49 8.48 -40.31
C GLY A 80 16.38 9.46 -39.56
N ASP A 81 17.68 9.24 -39.70
CA ASP A 81 18.84 10.15 -39.65
C ASP A 81 19.45 10.75 -38.36
N PRO A 82 20.80 10.79 -38.26
CA PRO A 82 21.55 11.35 -37.14
C PRO A 82 22.25 12.67 -37.51
N ASP A 83 21.71 13.82 -37.13
CA ASP A 83 22.49 15.00 -36.74
C ASP A 83 21.58 16.13 -36.23
N GLY A 84 22.05 16.88 -35.23
CA GLY A 84 21.63 18.26 -35.02
C GLY A 84 20.39 18.56 -34.16
N LEU A 85 20.71 19.14 -32.99
CA LEU A 85 20.03 20.26 -32.32
C LEU A 85 19.01 19.94 -31.21
N GLY A 86 19.41 20.34 -29.99
CA GLY A 86 18.76 20.07 -28.72
C GLY A 86 17.34 20.60 -28.61
N GLY A 87 16.48 19.75 -28.07
CA GLY A 87 15.30 20.13 -27.31
C GLY A 87 15.58 19.92 -25.80
N PRO A 88 15.03 20.78 -24.92
CA PRO A 88 15.37 20.79 -23.50
C PRO A 88 15.07 19.44 -22.86
N GLY A 89 16.13 18.85 -22.31
CA GLY A 89 16.10 17.56 -21.66
C GLY A 89 15.04 17.51 -20.57
N SER A 90 14.10 16.60 -20.74
CA SER A 90 13.55 15.87 -19.60
C SER A 90 14.76 15.25 -18.90
N ALA A 91 15.13 15.84 -17.76
CA ALA A 91 16.16 15.33 -16.87
C ALA A 91 15.77 13.93 -16.40
N GLY A 92 16.11 12.93 -17.22
CA GLY A 92 16.22 11.54 -16.83
C GLY A 92 17.42 11.41 -15.90
N GLY A 93 17.29 11.91 -14.67
CA GLY A 93 18.17 11.50 -13.59
C GLY A 93 18.09 9.97 -13.47
N PRO A 94 19.19 9.27 -13.17
CA PRO A 94 19.14 7.83 -12.98
C PRO A 94 18.11 7.50 -11.91
N ARG A 95 17.04 6.79 -12.28
CA ARG A 95 16.11 6.22 -11.30
C ARG A 95 16.95 5.35 -10.38
N GLN A 96 17.09 5.77 -9.12
CA GLN A 96 17.85 4.99 -8.14
C GLN A 96 17.24 3.60 -8.07
N ARG A 97 18.08 2.56 -8.16
CA ARG A 97 17.59 1.19 -8.03
C ARG A 97 17.06 1.00 -6.61
N PRO A 98 15.86 0.42 -6.44
CA PRO A 98 15.28 0.21 -5.12
C PRO A 98 16.04 -0.84 -4.32
N PHE A 99 16.54 -1.90 -4.97
CA PHE A 99 17.42 -2.90 -4.37
C PHE A 99 18.87 -2.39 -4.34
N ARG A 100 19.37 -2.12 -3.14
CA ARG A 100 20.71 -1.56 -2.89
C ARG A 100 21.48 -2.43 -1.91
N VAL A 101 22.81 -2.38 -2.01
CA VAL A 101 23.71 -2.95 -1.00
C VAL A 101 24.53 -1.88 -0.31
N ASP A 102 24.85 -2.11 0.95
CA ASP A 102 25.78 -1.28 1.70
C ASP A 102 27.25 -1.59 1.32
N ALA A 103 28.19 -0.88 1.95
CA ALA A 103 29.63 -1.09 1.75
C ALA A 103 30.12 -2.51 2.12
N ARG A 104 29.31 -3.29 2.83
CA ARG A 104 29.59 -4.68 3.23
C ARG A 104 28.91 -5.70 2.31
N GLY A 105 28.25 -5.24 1.24
CA GLY A 105 27.51 -6.09 0.31
C GLY A 105 26.21 -6.65 0.90
N GLN A 106 25.72 -6.10 2.02
CA GLN A 106 24.45 -6.49 2.64
C GLN A 106 23.30 -5.70 2.04
N LEU A 107 22.12 -6.30 1.96
CA LEU A 107 20.94 -5.62 1.45
C LEU A 107 20.55 -4.46 2.37
N VAL A 108 20.47 -3.25 1.81
CA VAL A 108 19.97 -2.07 2.55
C VAL A 108 18.47 -2.26 2.79
N THR A 109 18.10 -2.42 4.05
CA THR A 109 16.72 -2.72 4.45
C THR A 109 16.05 -1.45 4.96
N ASP A 110 15.45 -0.67 4.06
CA ASP A 110 14.78 0.60 4.38
C ASP A 110 13.40 0.71 3.76
N GLN A 111 12.74 1.85 3.96
CA GLN A 111 11.40 2.11 3.43
C GLN A 111 11.34 1.99 1.90
N THR A 112 12.41 2.38 1.17
CA THR A 112 12.42 2.27 -0.30
C THR A 112 12.39 0.81 -0.73
N LEU A 113 13.19 -0.04 -0.08
CA LEU A 113 13.13 -1.49 -0.32
C LEU A 113 11.74 -2.03 -0.01
N ARG A 114 11.15 -1.65 1.13
CA ARG A 114 9.81 -2.10 1.53
C ARG A 114 8.78 -1.76 0.47
N LEU A 115 8.71 -0.51 0.03
CA LEU A 115 7.73 -0.04 -0.96
C LEU A 115 7.86 -0.78 -2.30
N GLU A 116 9.08 -1.13 -2.70
CA GLU A 116 9.29 -1.93 -3.92
C GLU A 116 8.83 -3.38 -3.74
N LEU A 117 9.09 -3.99 -2.59
CA LEU A 117 8.58 -5.33 -2.29
C LEU A 117 7.04 -5.33 -2.23
N GLU A 118 6.43 -4.30 -1.64
CA GLU A 118 4.98 -4.12 -1.63
C GLU A 118 4.42 -3.95 -3.05
N SER A 119 5.10 -3.20 -3.92
CA SER A 119 4.68 -3.01 -5.32
C SER A 119 4.73 -4.33 -6.10
N LEU A 120 5.77 -5.14 -5.91
CA LEU A 120 5.89 -6.47 -6.51
C LEU A 120 4.78 -7.41 -6.07
N LEU A 121 4.40 -7.38 -4.78
CA LEU A 121 3.28 -8.17 -4.25
C LEU A 121 1.93 -7.70 -4.78
N ALA A 122 1.73 -6.39 -4.93
CA ALA A 122 0.46 -5.82 -5.36
C ALA A 122 0.21 -5.94 -6.86
N LEU A 123 1.26 -5.80 -7.69
CA LEU A 123 1.12 -5.67 -9.14
C LEU A 123 1.38 -6.98 -9.90
N GLN A 124 2.05 -7.96 -9.29
CA GLN A 124 2.48 -9.17 -9.96
C GLN A 124 2.11 -10.43 -9.18
N GLN A 125 1.85 -11.52 -9.91
CA GLN A 125 1.50 -12.81 -9.33
C GLN A 125 2.21 -13.94 -10.06
N GLY A 126 2.46 -15.05 -9.35
CA GLY A 126 3.04 -16.26 -9.91
C GLY A 126 4.37 -16.00 -10.64
N ALA A 127 4.52 -16.57 -11.83
CA ALA A 127 5.76 -16.50 -12.61
C ALA A 127 6.17 -15.06 -12.97
N ALA A 128 5.23 -14.14 -13.17
CA ALA A 128 5.52 -12.74 -13.49
C ALA A 128 6.17 -12.02 -12.30
N GLN A 129 5.74 -12.31 -11.07
CA GLN A 129 6.35 -11.75 -9.87
C GLN A 129 7.78 -12.26 -9.70
N THR A 130 8.00 -13.56 -9.90
CA THR A 130 9.34 -14.15 -9.85
C THR A 130 10.26 -13.50 -10.88
N ALA A 131 9.81 -13.39 -12.13
CA ALA A 131 10.62 -12.77 -13.19
C ALA A 131 10.93 -11.29 -12.90
N ALA A 132 9.94 -10.53 -12.41
CA ALA A 132 10.13 -9.13 -12.03
C ALA A 132 11.12 -8.99 -10.88
N LEU A 133 11.04 -9.85 -9.85
CA LEU A 133 12.01 -9.88 -8.76
C LEU A 133 13.40 -10.22 -9.28
N GLU A 134 13.57 -11.30 -10.03
CA GLU A 134 14.88 -11.73 -10.55
C GLU A 134 15.56 -10.66 -11.42
N ALA A 135 14.78 -9.92 -12.22
CA ALA A 135 15.29 -8.79 -12.98
C ALA A 135 15.85 -7.67 -12.07
N GLN A 136 15.22 -7.43 -10.92
CA GLN A 136 15.69 -6.44 -9.95
C GLN A 136 16.86 -6.94 -9.11
N LEU A 137 16.99 -8.25 -8.92
CA LEU A 137 18.12 -8.86 -8.22
C LEU A 137 19.37 -9.01 -9.09
N ALA A 138 19.26 -8.79 -10.40
CA ALA A 138 20.38 -8.91 -11.33
C ALA A 138 21.55 -7.99 -10.95
N GLY A 139 22.71 -8.61 -10.71
CA GLY A 139 23.94 -7.90 -10.33
C GLY A 139 24.10 -7.63 -8.84
N LEU A 140 23.17 -8.07 -7.98
CA LEU A 140 23.37 -8.07 -6.53
C LEU A 140 24.27 -9.23 -6.09
N PRO A 141 25.02 -9.08 -4.97
CA PRO A 141 25.66 -10.20 -4.29
C PRO A 141 24.64 -11.30 -3.96
N ALA A 142 25.05 -12.58 -4.09
CA ALA A 142 24.16 -13.72 -3.89
C ALA A 142 23.46 -13.72 -2.52
N ALA A 143 24.17 -13.32 -1.47
CA ALA A 143 23.61 -13.20 -0.12
C ALA A 143 22.50 -12.12 -0.04
N ALA A 144 22.73 -10.94 -0.63
CA ALA A 144 21.73 -9.87 -0.67
C ALA A 144 20.50 -10.26 -1.50
N ALA A 145 20.71 -10.95 -2.62
CA ALA A 145 19.63 -11.49 -3.43
C ALA A 145 18.80 -12.55 -2.68
N ALA A 146 19.46 -13.43 -1.92
CA ALA A 146 18.77 -14.40 -1.07
C ALA A 146 17.94 -13.71 0.02
N GLN A 147 18.51 -12.69 0.68
CA GLN A 147 17.83 -11.91 1.71
C GLN A 147 16.59 -11.18 1.15
N ALA A 148 16.69 -10.61 -0.06
CA ALA A 148 15.58 -9.95 -0.72
C ALA A 148 14.40 -10.91 -0.99
N ARG A 149 14.68 -12.12 -1.48
CA ARG A 149 13.65 -13.16 -1.69
C ARG A 149 12.99 -13.57 -0.37
N GLN A 150 13.78 -13.70 0.69
CA GLN A 150 13.26 -14.00 2.03
C GLN A 150 12.36 -12.86 2.55
N LEU A 151 12.76 -11.61 2.38
CA LEU A 151 11.94 -10.47 2.80
C LEU A 151 10.62 -10.40 2.03
N LEU A 152 10.61 -10.70 0.73
CA LEU A 152 9.36 -10.76 -0.05
C LEU A 152 8.36 -11.77 0.53
N SER A 153 8.83 -12.98 0.88
CA SER A 153 7.95 -14.03 1.43
C SER A 153 7.47 -13.71 2.86
N GLN A 154 8.35 -13.15 3.69
CA GLN A 154 8.00 -12.67 5.03
C GLN A 154 6.98 -11.53 4.97
N LEU A 155 7.14 -10.60 4.02
CA LEU A 155 6.22 -9.47 3.83
C LEU A 155 4.84 -9.94 3.34
N ALA A 156 4.79 -10.91 2.44
CA ALA A 156 3.53 -11.53 2.02
C ALA A 156 2.79 -12.18 3.20
N SER A 157 3.54 -12.89 4.06
CA SER A 157 2.99 -13.52 5.27
C SER A 157 2.50 -12.48 6.28
N TYR A 158 3.26 -11.39 6.46
CA TYR A 158 2.88 -10.28 7.31
C TYR A 158 1.59 -9.59 6.81
N GLN A 159 1.46 -9.32 5.51
CA GLN A 159 0.27 -8.66 4.96
C GLN A 159 -1.00 -9.50 5.18
N GLU A 160 -0.90 -10.82 5.07
CA GLU A 160 -2.01 -11.72 5.39
C GLU A 160 -2.36 -11.67 6.88
N ALA A 161 -1.37 -11.77 7.76
CA ALA A 161 -1.58 -11.67 9.20
C ALA A 161 -2.15 -10.30 9.61
N GLN A 162 -1.72 -9.22 8.95
CA GLN A 162 -2.22 -7.88 9.18
C GLN A 162 -3.71 -7.77 8.83
N ARG A 163 -4.14 -8.29 7.68
CA ARG A 163 -5.56 -8.31 7.28
C ARG A 163 -6.43 -9.08 8.27
N GLN A 164 -5.90 -10.18 8.81
CA GLN A 164 -6.61 -10.99 9.82
C GLN A 164 -6.68 -10.30 11.19
N ALA A 165 -5.60 -9.66 11.62
CA ALA A 165 -5.52 -8.98 12.91
C ALA A 165 -6.24 -7.62 12.94
N PHE A 166 -6.30 -6.94 11.79
CA PHE A 166 -6.88 -5.61 11.65
C PHE A 166 -7.81 -5.56 10.42
N PRO A 167 -9.04 -6.09 10.54
CA PRO A 167 -10.02 -6.05 9.48
C PRO A 167 -10.35 -4.59 9.07
N PRO A 168 -10.48 -4.29 7.76
CA PRO A 168 -10.67 -2.92 7.27
C PRO A 168 -12.04 -2.31 7.64
N ASP A 169 -13.01 -3.13 8.04
CA ASP A 169 -14.33 -2.73 8.53
C ASP A 169 -14.33 -2.29 10.00
N GLN A 170 -13.19 -2.43 10.70
CA GLN A 170 -13.04 -2.08 12.10
C GLN A 170 -12.07 -0.91 12.26
N ALA A 171 -12.60 0.30 12.12
CA ALA A 171 -11.83 1.52 12.35
C ALA A 171 -11.83 1.89 13.86
N PRO A 172 -10.69 2.40 14.40
CA PRO A 172 -10.65 2.97 15.74
C PRO A 172 -11.67 4.09 15.91
N LEU A 173 -12.34 4.10 17.06
CA LEU A 173 -13.31 5.12 17.40
C LEU A 173 -12.67 6.28 18.16
N MET A 174 -11.50 6.06 18.75
CA MET A 174 -10.76 7.03 19.55
C MET A 174 -9.28 7.10 19.17
N PRO A 175 -8.59 8.24 19.35
CA PRO A 175 -7.15 8.35 19.10
C PRO A 175 -6.31 7.38 19.94
N GLU A 176 -6.72 7.09 21.17
CA GLU A 176 -6.06 6.15 22.09
C GLU A 176 -6.11 4.71 21.54
N GLU A 177 -7.24 4.32 20.97
CA GLU A 177 -7.40 3.03 20.30
C GLU A 177 -6.51 2.96 19.06
N GLY A 178 -6.41 4.06 18.29
CA GLY A 178 -5.47 4.16 17.17
C GLY A 178 -4.01 4.00 17.59
N LEU A 179 -3.60 4.57 18.73
CA LEU A 179 -2.25 4.40 19.27
C LEU A 179 -1.99 2.96 19.73
N ALA A 180 -2.96 2.32 20.37
CA ALA A 180 -2.87 0.92 20.73
C ALA A 180 -2.78 0.00 19.50
N GLN A 181 -3.57 0.29 18.46
CA GLN A 181 -3.51 -0.42 17.19
C GLN A 181 -2.15 -0.25 16.50
N LEU A 182 -1.58 0.96 16.49
CA LEU A 182 -0.25 1.21 15.94
C LEU A 182 0.82 0.38 16.67
N ALA A 183 0.76 0.31 18.01
CA ALA A 183 1.67 -0.52 18.79
C ALA A 183 1.50 -2.02 18.49
N ALA A 184 0.27 -2.49 18.30
CA ALA A 184 -0.01 -3.86 17.91
C ALA A 184 0.52 -4.18 16.50
N GLN A 185 0.40 -3.25 15.54
CA GLN A 185 0.99 -3.40 14.21
C GLN A 185 2.52 -3.47 14.26
N GLN A 186 3.16 -2.64 15.08
CA GLN A 186 4.62 -2.68 15.29
C GLN A 186 5.08 -4.05 15.83
N SER A 187 4.36 -4.59 16.82
CA SER A 187 4.62 -5.93 17.36
C SER A 187 4.43 -7.02 16.31
N LEU A 188 3.39 -6.92 15.50
CA LEU A 188 3.13 -7.86 14.40
C LEU A 188 4.28 -7.83 13.39
N ARG A 189 4.72 -6.65 12.95
CA ARG A 189 5.87 -6.51 12.03
C ARG A 189 7.14 -7.11 12.63
N ALA A 190 7.42 -6.86 13.90
CA ALA A 190 8.59 -7.43 14.57
C ALA A 190 8.55 -8.97 14.62
N THR A 191 7.37 -9.57 14.74
CA THR A 191 7.19 -11.03 14.74
C THR A 191 7.50 -11.65 13.38
N TYR A 192 7.07 -11.02 12.28
CA TYR A 192 7.21 -11.58 10.93
C TYR A 192 8.52 -11.18 10.22
N LEU A 193 8.97 -9.94 10.43
CA LEU A 193 10.11 -9.35 9.71
C LEU A 193 11.37 -9.27 10.59
N GLY A 194 11.23 -9.43 11.90
CA GLY A 194 12.27 -9.15 12.89
C GLY A 194 12.27 -7.68 13.35
N ALA A 195 12.68 -7.45 14.60
CA ALA A 195 12.55 -6.14 15.24
C ALA A 195 13.41 -5.03 14.59
N GLU A 196 14.62 -5.33 14.13
CA GLU A 196 15.48 -4.35 13.45
C GLU A 196 15.00 -4.05 12.02
N PRO A 197 14.81 -5.04 11.13
CA PRO A 197 14.26 -4.79 9.79
C PRO A 197 12.92 -4.05 9.82
N ALA A 198 12.00 -4.46 10.71
CA ALA A 198 10.72 -3.80 10.86
C ALA A 198 10.87 -2.31 11.24
N ARG A 199 11.77 -1.98 12.18
CA ARG A 199 12.03 -0.58 12.53
C ARG A 199 12.59 0.20 11.35
N GLN A 200 13.57 -0.34 10.63
CA GLN A 200 14.19 0.38 9.51
C GLN A 200 13.20 0.62 8.35
N MET A 201 12.32 -0.34 8.06
CA MET A 201 11.36 -0.25 6.96
C MET A 201 10.14 0.61 7.28
N PHE A 202 9.76 0.77 8.56
CA PHE A 202 8.50 1.43 8.95
C PHE A 202 8.67 2.66 9.85
N ALA A 203 9.88 3.01 10.30
CA ALA A 203 10.11 4.09 11.25
C ALA A 203 9.46 5.42 10.84
N GLN A 204 9.57 5.80 9.56
CA GLN A 204 9.02 7.08 9.09
C GLN A 204 7.48 7.08 9.14
N ASP A 205 6.83 6.04 8.61
CA ASP A 205 5.37 5.96 8.59
C ASP A 205 4.78 5.84 9.99
N ASP A 206 5.47 5.13 10.89
CA ASP A 206 5.09 5.01 12.29
C ASP A 206 5.21 6.34 13.03
N ALA A 207 6.27 7.11 12.77
CA ALA A 207 6.45 8.43 13.37
C ALA A 207 5.35 9.40 12.90
N VAL A 208 5.02 9.40 11.60
CA VAL A 208 3.93 10.19 11.03
C VAL A 208 2.60 9.79 11.67
N SER A 209 2.27 8.50 11.65
CA SER A 209 1.00 7.97 12.17
C SER A 209 0.83 8.27 13.66
N ARG A 210 1.87 8.03 14.46
CA ARG A 210 1.87 8.34 15.89
C ARG A 210 1.64 9.84 16.12
N ARG A 211 2.34 10.71 15.39
CA ARG A 211 2.22 12.15 15.58
C ARG A 211 0.82 12.66 15.25
N ILE A 212 0.22 12.18 14.17
CA ILE A 212 -1.16 12.55 13.81
C ILE A 212 -2.15 12.09 14.89
N LEU A 213 -2.03 10.86 15.40
CA LEU A 213 -2.89 10.35 16.47
C LEU A 213 -2.72 11.15 17.78
N GLU A 214 -1.50 11.54 18.12
CA GLU A 214 -1.23 12.42 19.26
C GLU A 214 -1.88 13.80 19.09
N LEU A 215 -1.75 14.40 17.91
CA LEU A 215 -2.39 15.68 17.58
C LEU A 215 -3.93 15.61 17.64
N MET A 216 -4.52 14.47 17.26
CA MET A 216 -5.96 14.23 17.42
C MET A 216 -6.37 14.12 18.89
N ARG A 217 -5.55 13.47 19.72
CA ARG A 217 -5.75 13.37 21.17
C ARG A 217 -5.64 14.73 21.86
N GLU A 218 -4.70 15.56 21.40
CA GLU A 218 -4.48 16.92 21.90
C GLU A 218 -5.55 17.92 21.42
N ASP A 219 -6.42 17.56 20.47
CA ASP A 219 -7.51 18.44 20.04
C ASP A 219 -8.54 18.62 21.18
N PRO A 220 -8.69 19.85 21.72
CA PRO A 220 -9.55 20.10 22.88
C PRO A 220 -11.04 20.06 22.55
N SER A 221 -11.42 19.79 21.30
CA SER A 221 -12.81 19.85 20.83
C SER A 221 -13.48 18.47 20.97
N PRO A 222 -14.29 18.21 22.02
CA PRO A 222 -14.83 16.88 22.30
C PRO A 222 -15.96 16.47 21.35
N HIS A 223 -16.58 17.44 20.66
CA HIS A 223 -17.74 17.25 19.78
C HIS A 223 -17.35 16.97 18.32
N LEU A 224 -16.07 17.05 17.98
CA LEU A 224 -15.61 16.71 16.64
C LEU A 224 -15.56 15.20 16.46
N SER A 225 -16.01 14.75 15.29
CA SER A 225 -15.81 13.39 14.82
C SER A 225 -14.32 13.08 14.64
N MET A 226 -13.98 11.78 14.62
CA MET A 226 -12.61 11.33 14.35
C MET A 226 -12.06 11.87 13.02
N SER A 227 -12.90 11.99 12.01
CA SER A 227 -12.52 12.51 10.69
C SER A 227 -12.13 13.98 10.74
N GLU A 228 -12.95 14.80 11.41
CA GLU A 228 -12.65 16.23 11.59
C GLU A 228 -11.38 16.44 12.43
N LYS A 229 -11.20 15.62 13.48
CA LYS A 229 -9.95 15.61 14.26
C LYS A 229 -8.75 15.23 13.40
N ALA A 230 -8.87 14.22 12.54
CA ALA A 230 -7.78 13.78 11.66
C ALA A 230 -7.39 14.87 10.64
N VAL A 231 -8.36 15.57 10.04
CA VAL A 231 -8.09 16.70 9.12
C VAL A 231 -7.33 17.82 9.84
N ARG A 232 -7.78 18.20 11.05
CA ARG A 232 -7.10 19.23 11.84
C ARG A 232 -5.70 18.80 12.28
N ALA A 233 -5.55 17.54 12.68
CA ALA A 233 -4.25 16.97 13.05
C ALA A 233 -3.29 16.95 11.86
N GLN A 234 -3.74 16.56 10.68
CA GLN A 234 -2.93 16.61 9.46
C GLN A 234 -2.48 18.03 9.14
N ALA A 235 -3.40 19.01 9.21
CA ALA A 235 -3.05 20.41 8.96
C ALA A 235 -1.99 20.94 9.96
N ARG A 236 -2.09 20.56 11.24
CA ARG A 236 -1.07 20.88 12.25
C ARG A 236 0.27 20.20 11.95
N TYR A 237 0.24 18.91 11.61
CA TYR A 237 1.43 18.15 11.26
C TYR A 237 2.18 18.76 10.06
N ASP A 238 1.46 19.22 9.04
CA ASP A 238 2.05 19.85 7.86
C ASP A 238 2.76 21.17 8.21
N VAL A 239 2.25 21.92 9.19
CA VAL A 239 2.89 23.14 9.70
C VAL A 239 4.16 22.79 10.48
N GLU A 240 4.09 21.80 11.39
CA GLU A 240 5.25 21.32 12.16
C GLU A 240 6.39 20.85 11.24
N ARG A 241 6.05 20.11 10.19
CA ARG A 241 7.02 19.60 9.23
C ARG A 241 7.72 20.72 8.45
N LYS A 242 6.99 21.75 8.03
CA LYS A 242 7.55 22.91 7.33
C LYS A 242 8.44 23.76 8.23
N GLY A 243 8.10 23.89 9.51
CA GLY A 243 8.90 24.63 10.49
C GLY A 243 10.18 23.92 10.94
N SER A 244 10.26 22.59 10.74
CA SER A 244 11.41 21.76 11.14
C SER A 244 12.44 21.54 10.01
N GLN A 245 12.19 22.10 8.82
CA GLN A 245 13.09 22.00 7.68
C GLN A 245 14.08 23.19 7.72
N PRO A 246 15.40 22.95 7.92
CA PRO A 246 16.40 23.99 8.05
C PRO A 246 16.62 24.79 6.75
#